data_AF-A0A0C9UKM1-F1
#
_entry.id   AF-A0A0C9UKM1-F1
#
_cell.length_a   1.000
_cell.length_b   1.000
_cell.length_c   1.000
_cell.angle_alpha   90.00
_cell.angle_beta   90.00
_cell.angle_gamma   90.00
#
_symmetry.space_group_name_H-M   'P 1'
#
loop_
_entity.id
_entity.type
_entity.pdbx_description
1 polymer ?
#
loop_
_entity_poly.entity_id
_entity_poly.type
_entity_poly.pdbx_seq_one_letter_code
_entity_poly.pdbx_strand_id
1 'polypeptide(L)'
;MDNEHHAQMQMDSSTHPMSAIQAFKMDPSNEWVIESIPGFVAIKHKMGCSICDASASHFRYRDDYHRLLEDHNVLKETLNSAEALAEELTIQNLTDQVQSLEKELQETKDNSVELSHNEDIILENKRLKRELDYYVGRAQYALHGKDAAWAEKNGYRLSDIPASDDEDDDEDPTGLPTITEDIPQHIPVIPPNSRAHITSKKSGNGSQVIEDHC
;
A
#
# COMPACT_ATOMS: atom_id res chain seq x y z
N MET A 1 -60.60 -54.14 -12.08
CA MET A 1 -61.38 -52.95 -11.70
C MET A 1 -61.97 -53.30 -10.37
N ASP A 2 -61.35 -52.88 -9.27
CA ASP A 2 -61.89 -53.09 -7.93
C ASP A 2 -61.54 -51.83 -7.13
N ASN A 3 -62.55 -51.00 -6.87
CA ASN A 3 -62.42 -49.73 -6.15
C ASN A 3 -63.25 -49.86 -4.86
N GLU A 4 -62.55 -50.09 -3.76
CA GLU A 4 -63.15 -50.32 -2.44
C GLU A 4 -63.35 -48.97 -1.75
N HIS A 5 -64.60 -48.58 -1.50
CA HIS A 5 -64.94 -47.31 -0.87
C HIS A 5 -64.75 -47.39 0.65
N HIS A 6 -63.63 -46.85 1.15
CA HIS A 6 -63.43 -46.63 2.58
C HIS A 6 -64.31 -45.45 3.04
N ALA A 7 -65.39 -45.75 3.75
CA ALA A 7 -66.22 -44.74 4.41
C ALA A 7 -65.44 -44.13 5.59
N GLN A 8 -65.10 -42.84 5.49
CA GLN A 8 -64.44 -42.09 6.54
C GLN A 8 -65.52 -41.57 7.52
N MET A 9 -65.56 -42.13 8.73
CA MET A 9 -66.42 -41.64 9.82
C MET A 9 -65.98 -40.21 10.18
N GLN A 10 -66.83 -39.21 9.92
CA GLN A 10 -66.60 -37.84 10.39
C GLN A 10 -66.76 -37.81 11.91
N MET A 11 -65.66 -37.56 12.63
CA MET A 11 -65.67 -37.22 14.05
C MET A 11 -66.00 -35.73 14.16
N ASP A 12 -67.10 -35.39 14.83
CA ASP A 12 -67.47 -34.02 15.12
C ASP A 12 -66.32 -33.33 15.86
N SER A 13 -65.66 -32.36 15.20
CA SER A 13 -64.51 -31.60 15.72
C SER A 13 -64.88 -30.60 16.83
N SER A 14 -66.05 -30.77 17.46
CA SER A 14 -66.57 -29.84 18.48
C SER A 14 -66.07 -30.16 19.91
N THR A 15 -65.31 -31.23 20.11
CA THR A 15 -64.74 -31.51 21.44
C THR A 15 -63.45 -30.71 21.62
N HIS A 16 -63.56 -29.53 22.22
CA HIS A 16 -62.37 -28.78 22.64
C HIS A 16 -61.57 -29.60 23.66
N PRO A 17 -60.29 -29.90 23.42
CA PRO A 17 -59.45 -30.57 24.40
C PRO A 17 -59.32 -29.69 25.63
N MET A 18 -59.91 -30.14 26.74
CA MET A 18 -59.92 -29.39 28.00
C MET A 18 -58.57 -29.53 28.68
N SER A 19 -57.96 -28.40 29.10
CA SER A 19 -56.69 -28.42 29.84
C SER A 19 -56.89 -29.10 31.21
N ALA A 20 -55.86 -29.81 31.71
CA ALA A 20 -55.88 -30.47 33.01
C ALA A 20 -56.25 -29.51 34.16
N ILE A 21 -55.80 -28.25 34.09
CA ILE A 21 -56.14 -27.21 35.08
C ILE A 21 -57.64 -26.87 35.02
N GLN A 22 -58.20 -26.88 33.83
CA GLN A 22 -59.60 -26.54 33.60
C GLN A 22 -60.53 -27.70 34.01
N ALA A 23 -60.11 -28.95 33.78
CA ALA A 23 -60.78 -30.14 34.28
C ALA A 23 -60.79 -30.19 35.83
N PHE A 24 -59.64 -29.91 36.47
CA PHE A 24 -59.53 -29.84 37.94
C PHE A 24 -60.47 -28.80 38.57
N LYS A 25 -60.67 -27.67 37.88
CA LYS A 25 -61.60 -26.61 38.34
C LYS A 25 -63.07 -27.02 38.22
N MET A 26 -63.41 -27.86 37.25
CA MET A 26 -64.79 -28.27 36.96
C MET A 26 -65.24 -29.44 37.85
N ASP A 27 -64.33 -30.35 38.22
CA ASP A 27 -64.59 -31.45 39.13
C ASP A 27 -63.48 -31.57 40.20
N PRO A 28 -63.62 -30.86 41.34
CA PRO A 28 -62.65 -30.89 42.44
C PRO A 28 -62.78 -32.16 43.30
N SER A 29 -63.10 -33.30 42.69
CA SER A 29 -63.20 -34.56 43.42
C SER A 29 -61.87 -34.89 44.13
N ASN A 30 -61.96 -35.61 45.24
CA ASN A 30 -60.84 -36.02 46.10
C ASN A 30 -59.95 -37.12 45.47
N GLU A 31 -59.97 -37.27 44.15
CA GLU A 31 -59.23 -38.28 43.38
C GLU A 31 -57.96 -37.74 42.70
N TRP A 32 -57.54 -36.51 42.98
CA TRP A 32 -56.27 -35.96 42.49
C TRP A 32 -55.19 -36.04 43.58
N VAL A 33 -54.05 -36.64 43.25
CA VAL A 33 -52.87 -36.68 44.12
C VAL A 33 -51.81 -35.76 43.55
N ILE A 34 -51.36 -34.80 44.37
CA ILE A 34 -50.23 -33.92 44.05
C ILE A 34 -49.01 -34.47 44.77
N GLU A 35 -48.06 -35.01 43.99
CA GLU A 35 -46.74 -35.38 44.50
C GLU A 35 -45.76 -34.27 44.14
N SER A 36 -45.10 -33.71 45.15
CA SER A 36 -44.02 -32.75 44.93
C SER A 36 -42.71 -33.29 45.49
N ILE A 37 -41.68 -33.22 44.65
CA ILE A 37 -40.28 -33.40 45.01
C ILE A 37 -39.55 -32.10 44.65
N PRO A 38 -38.48 -31.70 45.35
CA PRO A 38 -37.83 -30.42 45.11
C PRO A 38 -37.48 -30.22 43.61
N GLY A 39 -38.07 -29.18 43.00
CA GLY A 39 -37.90 -28.84 41.58
C GLY A 39 -39.03 -29.30 40.64
N PHE A 40 -39.95 -30.17 41.09
CA PHE A 40 -41.05 -30.68 40.26
C PHE A 40 -42.36 -30.88 41.03
N VAL A 41 -43.48 -30.68 40.33
CA VAL A 41 -44.83 -30.97 40.83
C VAL A 41 -45.53 -31.85 39.80
N ALA A 42 -45.95 -33.04 40.22
CA ALA A 42 -46.74 -33.95 39.41
C ALA A 42 -48.16 -34.03 39.96
N ILE A 43 -49.16 -33.82 39.10
CA ILE A 43 -50.58 -33.97 39.44
C ILE A 43 -51.06 -35.23 38.72
N LYS A 44 -51.47 -36.24 39.49
CA LYS A 44 -51.96 -37.52 38.96
C LYS A 44 -53.43 -37.72 39.33
N HIS A 45 -54.21 -38.22 38.38
CA HIS A 45 -55.58 -38.67 38.62
C HIS A 45 -55.56 -40.12 39.15
N LYS A 46 -56.42 -40.43 40.12
CA LYS A 46 -56.45 -41.74 40.82
C LYS A 46 -57.04 -42.87 39.97
N MET A 47 -57.94 -42.59 39.02
CA MET A 47 -58.26 -43.57 37.99
C MET A 47 -57.19 -43.53 36.91
N GLY A 48 -56.46 -44.64 36.80
CA GLY A 48 -55.29 -44.87 35.95
C GLY A 48 -55.35 -44.13 34.63
N CYS A 49 -54.75 -42.93 34.62
CA CYS A 49 -54.53 -42.18 33.42
C CYS A 49 -53.31 -42.81 32.73
N SER A 50 -53.52 -43.44 31.58
CA SER A 50 -52.44 -43.85 30.67
C SER A 50 -51.67 -42.66 30.08
N ILE A 51 -52.10 -41.43 30.41
CA ILE A 51 -51.44 -40.21 30.02
C ILE A 51 -50.30 -39.98 31.01
N CYS A 52 -49.11 -40.41 30.60
CA CYS A 52 -47.98 -39.52 30.36
C CYS A 52 -46.72 -40.35 30.25
N ASP A 53 -46.30 -40.62 29.01
CA ASP A 53 -44.94 -41.00 28.66
C ASP A 53 -43.99 -39.78 28.86
N ALA A 54 -44.06 -39.14 30.02
CA ALA A 54 -43.32 -37.92 30.36
C ALA A 54 -41.80 -38.14 30.30
N SER A 55 -41.37 -39.38 30.56
CA SER A 55 -40.00 -39.85 30.34
C SER A 55 -39.54 -39.62 28.91
N ALA A 56 -40.35 -39.96 27.90
CA ALA A 56 -40.01 -39.80 26.49
C ALA A 56 -39.81 -38.32 26.10
N SER A 57 -40.58 -37.39 26.67
CA SER A 57 -40.38 -35.96 26.45
C SER A 57 -39.07 -35.44 27.08
N HIS A 58 -38.74 -35.90 28.28
CA HIS A 58 -37.55 -35.45 29.01
C HIS A 58 -36.25 -35.88 28.31
N PHE A 59 -36.22 -37.08 27.73
CA PHE A 59 -35.07 -37.53 26.93
C PHE A 59 -34.87 -36.68 25.66
N ARG A 60 -35.95 -36.31 24.95
CA ARG A 60 -35.88 -35.48 23.74
C ARG A 60 -35.28 -34.09 24.02
N TYR A 61 -35.74 -33.43 25.09
CA TYR A 61 -35.22 -32.12 25.47
C TYR A 61 -33.74 -32.14 25.89
N ARG A 62 -33.30 -33.24 26.52
CA ARG A 62 -31.91 -33.40 26.93
C ARG A 62 -30.98 -33.54 25.72
N ASP A 63 -31.38 -34.34 24.73
CA ASP A 63 -30.61 -34.53 23.50
C ASP A 63 -30.57 -33.23 22.67
N ASP A 64 -31.67 -32.47 22.62
CA ASP A 64 -31.71 -31.15 21.98
C ASP A 64 -30.78 -30.14 22.65
N TYR A 65 -30.68 -30.15 23.98
CA TYR A 65 -29.76 -29.29 24.72
C TYR A 65 -28.29 -29.64 24.44
N HIS A 66 -27.95 -30.93 24.39
CA HIS A 66 -26.59 -31.36 24.08
C HIS A 66 -26.18 -30.97 22.65
N ARG A 67 -27.07 -31.18 21.66
CA ARG A 67 -26.84 -30.74 20.28
C ARG A 67 -26.60 -29.23 20.18
N LEU A 68 -27.44 -28.43 20.85
CA LEU A 68 -27.28 -26.97 20.86
C LEU A 68 -25.94 -26.54 21.48
N LEU A 69 -25.48 -27.24 22.52
CA LEU A 69 -24.20 -26.97 23.16
C LEU A 69 -23.02 -27.30 22.24
N GLU A 70 -23.10 -28.39 21.47
CA GLU A 70 -22.11 -28.74 20.45
C GLU A 70 -22.08 -27.69 19.34
N ASP A 71 -23.23 -27.31 18.79
CA ASP A 71 -23.35 -26.28 17.76
C ASP A 71 -22.77 -24.94 18.24
N HIS A 72 -23.02 -24.57 19.50
CA HIS A 72 -22.45 -23.36 20.10
C HIS A 72 -20.92 -23.42 20.18
N ASN A 73 -20.35 -24.56 20.56
CA ASN A 73 -18.89 -24.72 20.63
C ASN A 73 -18.26 -24.65 19.23
N VAL A 74 -18.87 -25.31 18.24
CA VAL A 74 -18.43 -25.22 16.84
C VAL A 74 -18.49 -23.78 16.34
N LEU A 75 -19.59 -23.05 16.63
CA LEU A 75 -19.72 -21.66 16.24
C LEU A 75 -18.67 -20.77 16.92
N LYS A 76 -18.37 -21.01 18.19
CA LYS A 76 -17.32 -20.28 18.91
C LYS A 76 -15.94 -20.53 18.32
N GLU A 77 -15.62 -21.78 17.98
CA GLU A 77 -14.35 -22.13 17.35
C GLU A 77 -14.21 -21.53 15.95
N THR A 78 -15.28 -21.56 15.14
CA THR A 78 -15.28 -20.95 13.81
C THR A 78 -15.14 -19.44 13.87
N LEU A 79 -15.77 -18.78 14.83
CA LEU A 79 -15.61 -17.33 15.06
C LEU A 79 -14.16 -16.98 15.39
N ASN A 80 -13.55 -17.68 16.36
CA ASN A 80 -12.15 -17.45 16.75
C ASN A 80 -11.19 -17.71 15.57
N SER A 81 -11.46 -18.74 14.76
CA SER A 81 -10.67 -19.04 13.57
C SER A 81 -10.80 -17.95 12.51
N ALA A 82 -12.01 -17.42 12.28
CA ALA A 82 -12.24 -16.35 11.32
C ALA A 82 -11.60 -15.04 11.77
N GLU A 83 -11.64 -14.73 13.07
CA GLU A 83 -10.95 -13.58 13.68
C GLU A 83 -9.44 -13.68 13.47
N ALA A 84 -8.83 -14.82 13.80
CA ALA A 84 -7.39 -15.03 13.60
C ALA A 84 -6.97 -14.90 12.12
N LEU A 85 -7.78 -15.44 11.19
CA LEU A 85 -7.52 -15.29 9.75
C LEU A 85 -7.63 -13.83 9.29
N ALA A 86 -8.61 -13.07 9.81
CA ALA A 86 -8.76 -11.66 9.47
C ALA A 86 -7.59 -10.81 9.99
N GLU A 87 -7.09 -11.10 11.19
CA GLU A 87 -5.89 -10.47 11.75
C GLU A 87 -4.65 -10.78 10.91
N GLU A 88 -4.44 -12.05 10.55
CA GLU A 88 -3.31 -12.48 9.72
C GLU A 88 -3.31 -11.78 8.35
N LEU A 89 -4.46 -11.74 7.68
CA LEU A 89 -4.61 -11.03 6.40
C LEU A 89 -4.34 -9.53 6.54
N THR A 90 -4.76 -8.92 7.64
CA THR A 90 -4.52 -7.49 7.91
C THR A 90 -3.04 -7.21 8.14
N ILE A 91 -2.36 -8.07 8.92
CA ILE A 91 -0.92 -7.97 9.18
C ILE A 91 -0.14 -8.15 7.88
N GLN A 92 -0.50 -9.12 7.05
CA GLN A 92 0.16 -9.34 5.76
C GLN A 92 0.01 -8.13 4.84
N ASN A 93 -1.20 -7.60 4.71
CA ASN A 93 -1.46 -6.40 3.90
C ASN A 93 -0.65 -5.18 4.37
N LEU A 94 -0.58 -4.94 5.68
CA LEU A 94 0.23 -3.86 6.24
C LEU A 94 1.73 -4.08 6.00
N THR A 95 2.19 -5.34 6.10
CA THR A 95 3.58 -5.70 5.82
C THR A 95 3.96 -5.41 4.37
N ASP A 96 3.11 -5.80 3.43
CA ASP A 96 3.34 -5.55 2.00
C ASP A 96 3.36 -4.04 1.70
N GLN A 97 2.48 -3.26 2.35
CA GLN A 97 2.47 -1.79 2.23
C GLN A 97 3.75 -1.16 2.78
N VAL A 98 4.21 -1.58 3.96
CA VAL A 98 5.45 -1.08 4.56
C VAL A 98 6.64 -1.38 3.64
N GLN A 99 6.75 -2.60 3.14
CA GLN A 99 7.82 -2.98 2.21
C GLN A 99 7.77 -2.18 0.91
N SER A 100 6.57 -1.93 0.37
CA SER A 100 6.40 -1.09 -0.82
C SER A 100 6.87 0.35 -0.56
N LEU A 101 6.51 0.94 0.58
CA LEU A 101 6.90 2.29 0.96
C LEU A 101 8.41 2.39 1.26
N GLU A 102 9.00 1.39 1.90
CA GLU A 102 10.45 1.32 2.14
C GLU A 102 11.22 1.29 0.82
N LYS A 103 10.72 0.55 -0.18
CA LYS A 103 11.30 0.50 -1.52
C LYS A 103 11.24 1.87 -2.22
N GLU A 104 10.08 2.54 -2.18
CA GLU A 104 9.91 3.87 -2.75
C GLU A 104 10.81 4.92 -2.07
N LEU A 105 10.95 4.83 -0.74
CA LEU A 105 11.84 5.69 0.02
C LEU A 105 13.32 5.47 -0.33
N GLN A 106 13.72 4.22 -0.58
CA GLN A 106 15.09 3.93 -1.02
C GLN A 106 15.34 4.44 -2.44
N GLU A 107 14.40 4.27 -3.36
CA GLU A 107 14.50 4.78 -4.75
C GLU A 107 14.60 6.32 -4.79
N THR A 108 13.76 7.02 -4.02
CA THR A 108 13.82 8.49 -3.93
C THR A 108 15.13 9.00 -3.32
N LYS A 109 15.69 8.26 -2.35
CA LYS A 109 17.00 8.56 -1.76
C LYS A 109 18.12 8.36 -2.77
N ASP A 110 18.07 7.30 -3.55
CA ASP A 110 19.07 7.02 -4.59
C ASP A 110 19.00 8.08 -5.71
N ASN A 111 17.80 8.51 -6.09
CA ASN A 111 17.58 9.63 -7.02
C ASN A 111 18.07 10.98 -6.46
N SER A 112 18.08 11.16 -5.14
CA SER A 112 18.64 12.36 -4.51
C SER A 112 20.16 12.46 -4.71
N VAL A 113 20.85 11.33 -4.84
CA VAL A 113 22.29 11.33 -5.16
C VAL A 113 22.51 11.89 -6.57
N GLU A 114 21.66 11.53 -7.54
CA GLU A 114 21.71 12.12 -8.88
C GLU A 114 21.41 13.63 -8.86
N LEU A 115 20.51 14.10 -8.00
CA LEU A 115 20.27 15.54 -7.81
C LEU A 115 21.52 16.28 -7.31
N SER A 116 22.29 15.69 -6.40
CA SER A 116 23.54 16.30 -5.92
C SER A 116 24.58 16.45 -7.04
N HIS A 117 24.67 15.47 -7.95
CA HIS A 117 25.54 15.56 -9.12
C HIS A 117 25.17 16.72 -10.06
N ASN A 118 23.87 16.99 -10.23
CA ASN A 118 23.41 18.13 -11.02
C ASN A 118 23.78 19.47 -10.39
N GLU A 119 23.78 19.58 -9.07
CA GLU A 119 24.22 20.79 -8.37
C GLU A 119 25.71 21.09 -8.62
N ASP A 120 26.56 20.07 -8.54
CA ASP A 120 27.98 20.18 -8.88
C ASP A 120 28.20 20.65 -10.32
N ILE A 121 27.44 20.09 -11.28
CA ILE A 121 27.47 20.50 -12.69
C ILE A 121 27.06 21.97 -12.85
N ILE A 122 26.04 22.44 -12.13
CA ILE A 122 25.59 23.84 -12.20
C ILE A 122 26.68 24.78 -11.67
N LEU A 123 27.34 24.42 -10.57
CA LEU A 123 28.44 25.21 -9.99
C LEU A 123 29.64 25.27 -10.94
N GLU A 124 29.99 24.15 -11.58
CA GLU A 124 31.08 24.09 -12.55
C GLU A 124 30.77 24.93 -13.80
N ASN A 125 29.55 24.86 -14.33
CA ASN A 125 29.13 25.73 -15.44
C ASN A 125 29.23 27.22 -15.08
N LYS A 126 28.87 27.59 -13.84
CA LYS A 126 29.01 28.97 -13.35
C LYS A 126 30.47 29.41 -13.21
N ARG A 127 31.38 28.48 -12.89
CA ARG A 127 32.83 28.74 -12.88
C ARG A 127 33.36 28.94 -14.30
N LEU A 128 33.09 27.99 -15.19
CA LEU A 128 33.53 28.02 -16.60
C LEU A 128 33.03 29.26 -17.33
N LYS A 129 31.81 29.73 -17.06
CA LYS A 129 31.29 30.96 -17.65
C LYS A 129 32.11 32.19 -17.26
N ARG A 130 32.48 32.33 -15.98
CA ARG A 130 33.36 33.42 -15.50
C ARG A 130 34.75 33.35 -16.13
N GLU A 131 35.28 32.14 -16.25
CA GLU A 131 36.58 31.90 -16.89
C GLU A 131 36.55 32.25 -18.39
N LEU A 132 35.48 31.88 -19.09
CA LEU A 132 35.27 32.26 -20.48
C LEU A 132 35.20 33.79 -20.64
N ASP A 133 34.40 34.47 -19.81
CA ASP A 133 34.28 35.93 -19.83
C ASP A 133 35.63 36.61 -19.58
N TYR A 134 36.45 36.05 -18.68
CA TYR A 134 37.81 36.50 -18.42
C TYR A 134 38.71 36.37 -19.66
N TYR A 135 38.75 35.20 -20.30
CA TYR A 135 39.58 35.00 -21.49
C TYR A 135 39.09 35.80 -22.70
N VAL A 136 37.77 35.95 -22.86
CA VAL A 136 37.18 36.81 -23.90
C VAL A 136 37.60 38.26 -23.67
N GLY A 137 37.51 38.77 -22.45
CA GLY A 137 37.96 40.12 -22.10
C GLY A 137 39.45 40.31 -22.39
N ARG A 138 40.28 39.33 -22.02
CA ARG A 138 41.72 39.38 -22.28
C ARG A 138 42.05 39.32 -23.78
N ALA A 139 41.36 38.49 -24.54
CA ALA A 139 41.51 38.40 -25.99
C ALA A 139 41.07 39.69 -26.68
N GLN A 140 39.93 40.27 -26.29
CA GLN A 140 39.46 41.56 -26.78
C GLN A 140 40.45 42.67 -26.45
N TYR A 141 41.01 42.68 -25.24
CA TYR A 141 42.08 43.62 -24.88
C TYR A 141 43.35 43.41 -25.71
N ALA A 142 43.79 42.18 -25.97
CA ALA A 142 44.95 41.95 -26.84
C ALA A 142 44.70 42.40 -28.29
N LEU A 143 43.46 42.22 -28.79
CA LEU A 143 43.09 42.54 -30.17
C LEU A 143 42.82 44.05 -30.36
N HIS A 144 42.19 44.70 -29.38
CA HIS A 144 41.71 46.08 -29.44
C HIS A 144 42.43 47.05 -28.48
N GLY A 145 43.27 46.57 -27.57
CA GLY A 145 44.03 47.38 -26.59
C GLY A 145 45.14 48.24 -27.21
N LYS A 146 45.26 48.25 -28.54
CA LYS A 146 46.00 49.30 -29.26
C LYS A 146 45.10 50.45 -29.71
N ASP A 147 43.78 50.34 -29.55
CA ASP A 147 42.80 51.34 -29.94
C ASP A 147 42.08 51.90 -28.70
N ALA A 148 42.69 52.93 -28.11
CA ALA A 148 42.18 53.61 -26.92
C ALA A 148 40.72 54.07 -27.06
N ALA A 149 40.29 54.38 -28.30
CA ALA A 149 38.93 54.81 -28.58
C ALA A 149 37.88 53.68 -28.38
N TRP A 150 38.27 52.42 -28.58
CA TRP A 150 37.39 51.28 -28.34
C TRP A 150 37.19 51.00 -26.85
N ALA A 151 38.27 51.08 -26.06
CA ALA A 151 38.21 50.88 -24.61
C ALA A 151 37.34 51.94 -23.92
N GLU A 152 37.51 53.21 -24.30
CA GLU A 152 36.76 54.33 -23.77
C GLU A 152 35.26 54.24 -24.12
N LYS A 153 34.92 53.77 -25.32
CA LYS A 153 33.53 53.58 -25.77
C LYS A 153 32.78 52.48 -25.03
N ASN A 154 33.47 51.43 -24.57
CA ASN A 154 32.86 50.29 -23.87
C ASN A 154 32.96 50.38 -22.34
N GLY A 155 33.47 51.51 -21.81
CA GLY A 155 33.51 51.77 -20.37
C GLY A 155 34.64 51.08 -19.61
N TYR A 156 35.61 50.49 -20.31
CA TYR A 156 36.83 49.98 -19.72
C TYR A 156 37.80 51.15 -19.51
N ARG A 157 38.04 51.56 -18.25
CA ARG A 157 39.06 52.56 -17.96
C ARG A 157 40.43 51.93 -18.05
N LEU A 158 41.31 52.52 -18.87
CA LEU A 158 42.72 52.13 -18.98
C LEU A 158 43.46 52.15 -17.62
N SER A 159 42.95 52.90 -16.64
CA SER A 159 43.47 52.94 -15.27
C SER A 159 43.16 51.71 -14.41
N ASP A 160 42.20 50.87 -14.82
CA ASP A 160 41.80 49.67 -14.07
C ASP A 160 42.62 48.44 -14.51
N ILE A 161 43.44 48.61 -15.55
CA ILE A 161 44.42 47.64 -15.98
C ILE A 161 45.62 47.83 -15.06
N PRO A 162 45.99 46.84 -14.23
CA PRO A 162 47.23 46.93 -13.48
C PRO A 162 48.34 47.16 -14.50
N ALA A 163 49.04 48.29 -14.38
CA ALA A 163 50.25 48.50 -15.14
C ALA A 163 51.12 47.27 -14.89
N SER A 164 51.39 46.48 -15.94
CA SER A 164 52.45 45.49 -15.85
C SER A 164 53.73 46.29 -15.77
N ASP A 165 54.13 46.57 -14.54
CA ASP A 165 55.46 47.06 -14.21
C ASP A 165 56.39 45.90 -14.54
N ASP A 166 56.82 45.84 -15.81
CA ASP A 166 57.80 44.90 -16.36
C ASP A 166 59.22 45.27 -15.89
N GLU A 167 59.35 45.95 -14.75
CA GLU A 167 60.61 46.09 -14.04
C GLU A 167 60.86 44.76 -13.31
N ASP A 168 61.63 43.93 -14.01
CA ASP A 168 62.28 42.71 -13.55
C ASP A 168 63.22 43.04 -12.37
N ASP A 169 62.65 43.24 -11.18
CA ASP A 169 63.39 43.50 -9.94
C ASP A 169 63.59 42.19 -9.16
N ASP A 170 64.72 41.55 -9.44
CA ASP A 170 65.24 40.33 -8.82
C ASP A 170 65.66 40.53 -7.33
N GLU A 171 64.86 41.19 -6.48
CA GLU A 171 65.22 41.34 -5.07
C GLU A 171 64.05 41.20 -4.06
N ASP A 172 64.03 39.98 -3.50
CA ASP A 172 63.55 39.55 -2.18
C ASP A 172 62.12 38.94 -2.04
N PRO A 173 61.99 37.69 -1.54
CA PRO A 173 60.79 36.86 -1.68
C PRO A 173 59.97 36.85 -0.38
N THR A 174 59.28 37.92 0.00
CA THR A 174 58.37 37.83 1.15
C THR A 174 57.17 38.77 1.06
N GLY A 175 56.27 38.55 0.10
CA GLY A 175 55.08 39.40 0.04
C GLY A 175 53.96 39.06 -0.95
N LEU A 176 53.98 37.90 -1.62
CA LEU A 176 52.89 37.51 -2.53
C LEU A 176 52.03 36.40 -1.92
N PRO A 177 50.70 36.45 -2.08
CA PRO A 177 49.86 35.31 -1.77
C PRO A 177 50.21 34.20 -2.77
N THR A 178 50.77 33.11 -2.27
CA THR A 178 50.95 31.87 -3.01
C THR A 178 49.56 31.30 -3.32
N ILE A 179 48.91 31.82 -4.36
CA ILE A 179 47.96 31.03 -5.13
C ILE A 179 48.82 30.05 -5.92
N THR A 180 49.02 28.87 -5.35
CA THR A 180 49.58 27.73 -6.06
C THR A 180 48.73 27.53 -7.31
N GLU A 181 49.27 27.85 -8.48
CA GLU A 181 48.74 27.40 -9.75
C GLU A 181 48.88 25.88 -9.78
N ASP A 182 47.97 25.18 -9.12
CA ASP A 182 47.68 23.78 -9.43
C ASP A 182 46.97 23.78 -10.79
N ILE A 183 47.77 23.95 -11.84
CA ILE A 183 47.40 23.65 -13.21
C ILE A 183 46.94 22.18 -13.19
N PRO A 184 45.67 21.87 -13.48
CA PRO A 184 45.26 20.49 -13.59
C PRO A 184 46.03 19.88 -14.77
N GLN A 185 47.03 19.03 -14.48
CA GLN A 185 47.78 18.31 -15.50
C GLN A 185 46.96 17.20 -16.19
N HIS A 186 45.64 17.23 -16.08
CA HIS A 186 44.78 16.27 -16.75
C HIS A 186 44.52 16.73 -18.18
N ILE A 187 45.50 16.51 -19.05
CA ILE A 187 45.24 16.42 -20.49
C ILE A 187 44.30 15.22 -20.68
N PRO A 188 43.05 15.39 -21.17
CA PRO A 188 42.24 14.26 -21.56
C PRO A 188 42.98 13.61 -22.74
N VAL A 189 43.46 12.39 -22.55
CA VAL A 189 43.97 11.58 -23.66
C VAL A 189 42.78 11.27 -24.55
N ILE A 190 42.59 12.10 -25.58
CA ILE A 190 41.61 11.86 -26.64
C ILE A 190 42.06 10.58 -27.34
N PRO A 191 41.27 9.49 -27.32
CA PRO A 191 41.62 8.28 -28.05
C PRO A 191 41.73 8.61 -29.54
N PRO A 192 42.70 8.03 -30.27
CA PRO A 192 42.81 8.21 -31.71
C PRO A 192 41.48 7.85 -32.35
N ASN A 193 40.94 8.84 -33.07
CA ASN A 193 39.69 8.76 -33.79
C ASN A 193 39.78 7.61 -34.83
N SER A 194 39.26 6.44 -34.45
CA SER A 194 39.05 5.32 -35.35
C SER A 194 38.03 5.76 -36.40
N ARG A 195 38.54 6.04 -37.60
CA ARG A 195 37.77 6.31 -38.81
C ARG A 195 36.82 5.14 -39.09
N ALA A 196 35.62 5.21 -38.53
CA ALA A 196 34.52 4.34 -38.92
C ALA A 196 33.88 4.92 -40.19
N HIS A 197 34.10 4.26 -41.32
CA HIS A 197 33.37 4.49 -42.55
C HIS A 197 31.88 4.16 -42.32
N ILE A 198 31.06 5.20 -42.11
CA ILE A 198 29.61 5.09 -42.18
C ILE A 198 29.20 4.93 -43.65
N THR A 199 28.93 3.68 -44.03
CA THR A 199 28.20 3.38 -45.26
C THR A 199 26.74 3.75 -45.07
N SER A 200 26.27 4.70 -45.88
CA SER A 200 24.90 5.19 -45.88
C SER A 200 23.94 4.05 -46.24
N LYS A 201 23.12 3.60 -45.28
CA LYS A 201 21.98 2.71 -45.54
C LYS A 201 20.73 3.54 -45.76
N LYS A 202 20.16 3.38 -46.96
CA LYS A 202 18.92 3.97 -47.42
C LYS A 202 17.74 3.23 -46.75
N SER A 203 17.09 3.83 -45.76
CA SER A 203 15.79 3.35 -45.29
C SER A 203 14.70 3.92 -46.20
N GLY A 204 14.17 3.07 -47.08
CA GLY A 204 12.95 3.35 -47.83
C GLY A 204 11.73 3.19 -46.94
N ASN A 205 10.87 4.19 -46.96
CA ASN A 205 9.61 4.27 -46.22
C ASN A 205 8.65 3.14 -46.64
N GLY A 206 8.16 2.38 -45.66
CA GLY A 206 7.06 1.42 -45.83
C GLY A 206 5.86 1.92 -45.04
N SER A 207 4.83 2.33 -45.78
CA SER A 207 3.59 2.94 -45.30
C SER A 207 2.71 1.96 -44.53
N GLN A 208 2.00 2.55 -43.58
CA GLN A 208 0.94 2.03 -42.72
C GLN A 208 -0.26 1.48 -43.50
N VAL A 209 -0.69 0.26 -43.17
CA VAL A 209 -2.06 -0.25 -43.39
C VAL A 209 -2.40 -1.14 -42.19
N ILE A 210 -3.31 -0.68 -41.35
CA ILE A 210 -4.03 -1.52 -40.39
C ILE A 210 -5.45 -1.60 -40.96
N GLU A 211 -5.84 -2.78 -41.44
CA GLU A 211 -7.22 -3.11 -41.77
C GLU A 211 -7.91 -3.61 -40.50
N ASP A 212 -8.97 -2.91 -40.10
CA ASP A 212 -9.94 -3.38 -39.12
C ASP A 212 -10.80 -4.48 -39.76
N HIS A 213 -10.81 -5.67 -39.13
CA HIS A 213 -11.75 -6.73 -39.46
C HIS A 213 -12.93 -6.69 -38.48
N CYS A 214 -14.14 -6.67 -39.05
CA CYS A 214 -15.41 -6.96 -38.36
C CYS A 214 -15.46 -8.39 -37.81
#